data_AF-A0A0R2XNT2-F1
#
_entry.id   AF-A0A0R2XNT2-F1
#
_cell.length_a   1.000
_cell.length_b   1.000
_cell.length_c   1.000
_cell.angle_alpha   90.00
_cell.angle_beta   90.00
_cell.angle_gamma   90.00
#
_symmetry.space_group_name_H-M   'P 1'
#
loop_
_entity.id
_entity.type
_entity.pdbx_description
1 polymer ?
#
loop_
_entity_poly.entity_id
_entity_poly.type
_entity_poly.pdbx_seq_one_letter_code
_entity_poly.pdbx_strand_id
1 'polypeptide(L)'
;MKRLILLLVILPVSLALAEEKQTKDLFQLTCFNGKLDSGSKCSSITSIHKDHAPQKIKGGLTCGYPKLTSKIEWELKEKEGDKLTILISRVFPVGESDAKVSQKEVTYSGERIIVFEDSHQVIVLEPKAIQSEVSTPFAPASLTP
;
A
#
# COMPACT_ATOMS: atom_id res chain seq x y z
N MET A 1 -57.62 6.03 40.02
CA MET A 1 -56.17 6.24 40.23
C MET A 1 -55.41 5.21 39.40
N LYS A 2 -54.89 5.57 38.22
CA LYS A 2 -54.11 4.67 37.35
C LYS A 2 -52.71 5.28 37.21
N ARG A 3 -51.69 4.62 37.76
CA ARG A 3 -50.28 5.02 37.64
C ARG A 3 -49.78 4.58 36.28
N LEU A 4 -49.42 5.54 35.43
CA LEU A 4 -48.76 5.31 34.14
C LEU A 4 -47.25 5.34 34.41
N ILE A 5 -46.60 4.18 34.31
CA ILE A 5 -45.14 4.04 34.46
C ILE A 5 -44.53 4.35 33.08
N LEU A 6 -43.88 5.50 32.97
CA LEU A 6 -43.14 5.90 31.78
C LEU A 6 -41.74 5.25 31.85
N LEU A 7 -41.53 4.18 31.09
CA LEU A 7 -40.23 3.53 30.92
C LEU A 7 -39.34 4.42 30.05
N LEU A 8 -38.37 5.10 30.67
CA LEU A 8 -37.26 5.76 30.00
C LEU A 8 -36.33 4.68 29.43
N VAL A 9 -36.40 4.46 28.11
CA VAL A 9 -35.41 3.64 27.40
C VAL A 9 -34.21 4.54 27.11
N ILE A 10 -33.20 4.50 27.99
CA ILE A 10 -31.90 5.14 27.76
C ILE A 10 -31.12 4.19 26.85
N LEU A 11 -31.14 4.44 25.54
CA LEU A 11 -30.23 3.80 24.60
C LEU A 11 -28.83 4.42 24.75
N PRO A 12 -27.79 3.64 25.08
CA PRO A 12 -26.43 4.13 24.95
C PRO A 12 -26.12 4.24 23.46
N VAL A 13 -26.00 5.46 22.95
CA VAL A 13 -25.35 5.72 21.66
C VAL A 13 -23.87 5.45 21.87
N SER A 14 -23.45 4.20 21.68
CA SER A 14 -22.04 3.86 21.56
C SER A 14 -21.55 4.42 20.23
N LEU A 15 -21.06 5.67 20.24
CA LEU A 15 -20.19 6.17 19.18
C LEU A 15 -18.87 5.39 19.25
N ALA A 16 -18.83 4.25 18.55
CA ALA A 16 -17.60 3.59 18.19
C ALA A 16 -16.89 4.44 17.13
N LEU A 17 -16.15 5.47 17.57
CA LEU A 17 -15.04 6.02 16.79
C LEU A 17 -13.90 5.01 16.86
N ALA A 18 -14.06 3.89 16.15
CA ALA A 18 -12.99 2.95 15.92
C ALA A 18 -11.93 3.65 15.05
N GLU A 19 -10.70 3.66 15.53
CA GLU A 19 -9.53 4.33 14.96
C GLU A 19 -9.30 3.99 13.48
N GLU A 20 -9.66 4.91 12.58
CA GLU A 20 -9.18 4.89 11.18
C GLU A 20 -7.82 5.61 11.06
N LYS A 21 -6.89 5.40 12.01
CA LYS A 21 -5.75 6.32 12.18
C LYS A 21 -4.38 5.79 11.76
N GLN A 22 -4.27 4.59 11.19
CA GLN A 22 -2.94 3.96 11.04
C GLN A 22 -2.67 3.26 9.70
N THR A 23 -3.07 3.85 8.57
CA THR A 23 -2.71 3.34 7.22
C THR A 23 -2.12 4.38 6.27
N LYS A 24 -2.27 5.69 6.55
CA LYS A 24 -1.87 6.75 5.60
C LYS A 24 -0.36 6.99 5.51
N ASP A 25 0.40 6.55 6.50
CA ASP A 25 1.86 6.62 6.53
C ASP A 25 2.53 5.37 5.91
N LEU A 26 1.74 4.48 5.31
CA LEU A 26 2.18 3.19 4.77
C LEU A 26 1.77 3.08 3.31
N PHE A 27 2.76 2.90 2.44
CA PHE A 27 2.49 2.58 1.04
C PHE A 27 3.29 1.35 0.61
N GLN A 28 2.76 0.69 -0.42
CA GLN A 28 3.41 -0.40 -1.11
C GLN A 28 3.76 0.06 -2.52
N LEU A 29 5.02 -0.09 -2.91
CA LEU A 29 5.46 0.03 -4.29
C LEU A 29 5.41 -1.36 -4.91
N THR A 30 4.59 -1.54 -5.95
CA THR A 30 4.43 -2.82 -6.65
C THR A 30 4.84 -2.67 -8.10
N CYS A 31 5.65 -3.60 -8.59
CA CYS A 31 5.93 -3.79 -10.01
C CYS A 31 5.21 -5.06 -10.47
N PHE A 32 4.24 -4.90 -11.35
CA PHE A 32 3.57 -5.98 -12.05
C PHE A 32 4.28 -6.26 -13.36
N ASN A 33 4.52 -7.52 -13.65
CA ASN A 33 5.06 -7.92 -14.93
C ASN A 33 3.93 -8.05 -15.98
N GLY A 34 4.14 -7.45 -17.14
CA GLY A 34 3.22 -7.40 -18.28
C GLY A 34 2.16 -6.32 -18.12
N LYS A 35 1.15 -6.58 -17.28
CA LYS A 35 -0.03 -5.72 -17.11
C LYS A 35 -0.38 -5.52 -15.64
N LEU A 36 -1.15 -4.48 -15.35
CA LEU A 36 -1.66 -4.19 -14.01
C LEU A 36 -2.38 -5.41 -13.41
N ASP A 37 -2.17 -5.65 -12.12
CA ASP A 37 -2.77 -6.75 -11.36
C ASP A 37 -2.47 -8.15 -11.93
N SER A 38 -1.36 -8.31 -12.66
CA SER A 38 -0.86 -9.64 -13.00
C SER A 38 -0.44 -10.41 -11.73
N GLY A 39 -0.62 -11.73 -11.75
CA GLY A 39 -0.18 -12.60 -10.65
C GLY A 39 1.35 -12.65 -10.48
N SER A 40 2.12 -12.17 -11.45
CA SER A 40 3.58 -12.10 -11.40
C SER A 40 4.03 -10.69 -11.05
N LYS A 41 4.42 -10.49 -9.80
CA LYS A 41 4.78 -9.16 -9.28
C LYS A 41 5.87 -9.23 -8.22
N CYS A 42 6.52 -8.10 -7.99
CA CYS A 42 7.36 -7.86 -6.82
C CYS A 42 6.87 -6.60 -6.11
N SER A 43 6.89 -6.60 -4.79
CA SER A 43 6.42 -5.47 -3.99
C SER A 43 7.40 -5.15 -2.87
N SER A 44 7.49 -3.86 -2.53
CA SER A 44 8.22 -3.36 -1.37
C SER A 44 7.29 -2.48 -0.54
N ILE A 45 7.27 -2.70 0.78
CA ILE A 45 6.41 -1.97 1.72
C ILE A 45 7.28 -0.97 2.47
N THR A 46 6.79 0.26 2.63
CA THR A 46 7.51 1.32 3.33
C THR A 46 6.60 2.02 4.33
N SER A 47 7.07 2.09 5.57
CA SER A 47 6.46 2.89 6.64
C SER A 47 7.21 4.21 6.79
N ILE A 48 6.50 5.33 6.74
CA ILE A 48 7.05 6.67 6.97
C ILE A 48 6.76 7.07 8.42
N HIS A 49 7.71 6.83 9.32
CA HIS A 49 7.58 7.20 10.73
C HIS A 49 7.73 8.73 10.91
N LYS A 50 6.94 9.30 11.83
CA LYS A 50 6.84 10.75 12.08
C LYS A 50 8.07 11.35 12.76
N ASP A 51 8.94 10.52 13.34
CA ASP A 51 9.98 10.99 14.28
C ASP A 51 11.27 11.46 13.60
N HIS A 52 11.35 11.40 12.26
CA HIS A 52 12.52 11.84 11.52
C HIS A 52 12.15 13.00 10.60
N ALA A 53 12.89 14.11 10.72
CA ALA A 53 12.86 15.19 9.75
C ALA A 53 13.02 14.60 8.32
N PRO A 54 12.38 15.18 7.29
CA PRO A 54 12.25 14.59 5.94
C PRO A 54 13.56 14.43 5.15
N GLN A 55 14.71 14.55 5.80
CA GLN A 55 15.99 14.42 5.14
C GLN A 55 16.30 12.93 4.88
N LYS A 56 15.82 12.48 3.71
CA LYS A 56 16.25 11.30 2.93
C LYS A 56 15.59 9.96 3.27
N ILE A 57 14.27 9.94 3.47
CA ILE A 57 13.54 8.67 3.39
C ILE A 57 13.54 8.22 1.92
N LYS A 58 14.23 7.12 1.64
CA LYS A 58 14.37 6.54 0.31
C LYS A 58 14.27 5.02 0.36
N GLY A 59 13.94 4.43 -0.77
CA GLY A 59 13.93 2.98 -0.93
C GLY A 59 13.85 2.60 -2.39
N GLY A 60 13.56 1.34 -2.66
CA GLY A 60 13.48 0.85 -4.01
C GLY A 60 13.15 -0.63 -4.09
N LEU A 61 13.04 -1.12 -5.31
CA LEU A 61 12.92 -2.53 -5.63
C LEU A 61 13.49 -2.80 -7.02
N THR A 62 14.03 -4.00 -7.21
CA THR A 62 14.42 -4.50 -8.54
C THR A 62 13.46 -5.62 -8.91
N CYS A 63 12.80 -5.52 -10.06
CA CYS A 63 11.80 -6.50 -10.48
C CYS A 63 11.72 -6.63 -12.00
N GLY A 64 11.42 -7.83 -12.46
CA GLY A 64 11.26 -8.14 -13.87
C GLY A 64 11.64 -9.58 -14.19
N TYR A 65 11.92 -9.81 -15.46
CA TYR A 65 12.44 -11.08 -15.97
C TYR A 65 13.82 -10.86 -16.60
N PRO A 66 14.60 -11.92 -16.90
CA PRO A 66 15.90 -11.76 -17.53
C PRO A 66 15.86 -10.82 -18.74
N LYS A 67 16.81 -9.86 -18.79
CA LYS A 67 16.92 -8.78 -19.80
C LYS A 67 15.82 -7.72 -19.79
N LEU A 68 14.76 -7.89 -19.01
CA LEU A 68 13.64 -6.96 -18.87
C LEU A 68 13.41 -6.64 -17.38
N THR A 69 14.50 -6.28 -16.71
CA THR A 69 14.50 -5.94 -15.29
C THR A 69 14.46 -4.43 -15.13
N SER A 70 13.58 -3.93 -14.26
CA SER A 70 13.60 -2.56 -13.79
C SER A 70 14.32 -2.46 -12.46
N LYS A 71 15.19 -1.46 -12.33
CA LYS A 71 15.63 -0.94 -11.03
C LYS A 71 14.80 0.30 -10.71
N ILE A 72 13.99 0.24 -9.67
CA ILE A 72 13.09 1.32 -9.26
C ILE A 72 13.59 1.86 -7.91
N GLU A 73 13.79 3.17 -7.84
CA GLU A 73 14.19 3.88 -6.64
C GLU A 73 13.16 4.98 -6.36
N TRP A 74 12.91 5.27 -5.09
CA TRP A 74 12.01 6.34 -4.69
C TRP A 74 12.61 7.15 -3.55
N GLU A 75 12.21 8.41 -3.47
CA GLU A 75 12.62 9.37 -2.44
C GLU A 75 11.42 10.21 -2.02
N LEU A 76 11.16 10.29 -0.71
CA LEU A 76 10.19 11.22 -0.16
C LEU A 76 10.75 12.64 -0.23
N LYS A 77 10.08 13.52 -0.97
CA LYS A 77 10.44 14.94 -1.10
C LYS A 77 9.76 15.81 -0.06
N GLU A 78 8.48 15.56 0.16
CA GLU A 78 7.67 16.37 1.05
C GLU A 78 6.55 15.54 1.69
N LYS A 79 6.16 15.94 2.90
CA LYS A 79 4.98 15.44 3.60
C LYS A 79 4.17 16.62 4.12
N GLU A 80 2.95 16.77 3.62
CA GLU A 80 2.00 17.79 4.05
C GLU A 80 0.72 17.12 4.55
N GLY A 81 0.58 17.03 5.87
CA GLY A 81 -0.50 16.26 6.50
C GLY A 81 -0.43 14.79 6.09
N ASP A 82 -1.47 14.35 5.35
CA ASP A 82 -1.62 12.98 4.85
C ASP A 82 -1.10 12.79 3.41
N LYS A 83 -0.62 13.86 2.76
CA LYS A 83 -0.10 13.80 1.40
C LYS A 83 1.41 13.62 1.40
N LEU A 84 1.89 12.74 0.53
CA LEU A 84 3.31 12.44 0.34
C LEU A 84 3.70 12.81 -1.09
N THR A 85 4.66 13.72 -1.26
CA THR A 85 5.28 13.98 -2.56
C THR A 85 6.50 13.08 -2.70
N ILE A 86 6.46 12.17 -3.67
CA ILE A 86 7.46 11.12 -3.85
C ILE A 86 8.04 11.24 -5.26
N LEU A 87 9.37 11.35 -5.35
CA LEU A 87 10.09 11.23 -6.62
C LEU A 87 10.45 9.78 -6.85
N ILE A 88 10.02 9.21 -7.97
CA ILE A 88 10.29 7.82 -8.35
C ILE A 88 11.14 7.83 -9.61
N SER A 89 12.28 7.14 -9.54
CA SER A 89 13.19 6.91 -10.66
C SER A 89 13.14 5.45 -11.08
N ARG A 90 13.18 5.19 -12.38
CA ARG A 90 13.26 3.85 -12.97
C ARG A 90 14.40 3.80 -13.96
N VAL A 91 15.21 2.76 -13.88
CA VAL A 91 16.15 2.36 -14.93
C VAL A 91 15.63 1.09 -15.57
N PHE A 92 15.41 1.11 -16.89
CA PHE A 92 14.90 -0.05 -17.62
C PHE A 92 15.39 -0.09 -19.09
N PRO A 93 15.77 -1.26 -19.60
CA PRO A 93 16.16 -2.44 -18.83
C PRO A 93 17.49 -2.18 -18.10
N VAL A 94 17.60 -2.58 -16.84
CA VAL A 94 18.82 -2.34 -16.05
C VAL A 94 19.95 -3.29 -16.49
N GLY A 95 21.16 -2.75 -16.65
CA GLY A 95 22.35 -3.52 -17.01
C GLY A 95 22.53 -3.78 -18.51
N GLU A 96 21.60 -3.34 -19.33
CA GLU A 96 21.69 -3.43 -20.79
C GLU A 96 22.24 -2.13 -21.41
N SER A 97 22.80 -2.21 -22.62
CA SER A 97 23.40 -1.05 -23.29
C SER A 97 22.40 0.04 -23.67
N ASP A 98 21.11 -0.33 -23.81
CA ASP A 98 20.00 0.55 -24.16
C ASP A 98 19.17 0.98 -22.95
N ALA A 99 19.71 0.81 -21.73
CA ALA A 99 19.07 1.21 -20.48
C ALA A 99 18.62 2.68 -20.53
N LYS A 100 17.35 2.92 -20.21
CA LYS A 100 16.76 4.26 -20.10
C LYS A 100 16.47 4.59 -18.65
N VAL A 101 16.78 5.83 -18.27
CA VAL A 101 16.38 6.39 -16.98
C VAL A 101 15.12 7.23 -17.19
N SER A 102 14.12 7.02 -16.34
CA SER A 102 12.88 7.78 -16.31
C SER A 102 12.57 8.20 -14.89
N GLN A 103 11.99 9.40 -14.72
CA GLN A 103 11.61 9.92 -13.42
C GLN A 103 10.18 10.43 -13.45
N LYS A 104 9.49 10.28 -12.33
CA LYS A 104 8.14 10.81 -12.13
C LYS A 104 7.97 11.21 -10.68
N GLU A 105 7.57 12.45 -10.46
CA GLU A 105 7.10 12.91 -9.15
C GLU A 105 5.60 12.68 -9.06
N VAL A 106 5.15 12.14 -7.93
CA VAL A 106 3.74 11.82 -7.67
C VAL A 106 3.35 12.29 -6.27
N THR A 107 2.11 12.75 -6.13
CA THR A 107 1.50 13.03 -4.84
C THR A 107 0.62 11.86 -4.45
N TYR A 108 1.00 11.13 -3.41
CA TYR A 108 0.26 10.01 -2.85
C TYR A 108 -0.56 10.44 -1.64
N SER A 109 -1.85 10.11 -1.65
CA SER A 109 -2.80 10.44 -0.58
C SER A 109 -3.60 9.22 -0.09
N GLY A 110 -3.01 8.02 -0.17
CA GLY A 110 -3.66 6.78 0.25
C GLY A 110 -4.51 6.10 -0.82
N GLU A 111 -4.39 6.51 -2.09
CA GLU A 111 -5.05 5.86 -3.22
C GLU A 111 -4.01 5.27 -4.18
N ARG A 112 -4.42 4.24 -4.94
CA ARG A 112 -3.54 3.60 -5.92
C ARG A 112 -3.21 4.58 -7.05
N ILE A 113 -1.93 4.70 -7.39
CA ILE A 113 -1.43 5.56 -8.46
C ILE A 113 -0.56 4.73 -9.41
N ILE A 114 -0.85 4.79 -10.72
CA ILE A 114 0.03 4.25 -11.75
C ILE A 114 1.17 5.26 -12.00
N VAL A 115 2.38 4.82 -11.69
CA VAL A 115 3.59 5.63 -11.83
C VAL A 115 4.14 5.47 -13.24
N PHE A 116 4.40 4.24 -13.65
CA PHE A 116 4.87 3.90 -14.99
C PHE A 116 4.06 2.74 -15.56
N GLU A 117 3.81 2.77 -16.86
CA GLU A 117 3.13 1.70 -17.60
C GLU A 117 3.73 1.61 -19.01
N ASP A 118 4.13 0.40 -19.39
CA ASP A 118 4.58 0.07 -20.73
C ASP A 118 4.20 -1.38 -21.06
N SER A 119 4.62 -1.87 -22.23
CA SER A 119 4.31 -3.23 -22.70
C SER A 119 4.89 -4.36 -21.86
N HIS A 120 5.84 -4.06 -20.96
CA HIS A 120 6.55 -5.05 -20.16
C HIS A 120 6.19 -4.99 -18.69
N GLN A 121 5.90 -3.80 -18.14
CA GLN A 121 5.71 -3.63 -16.70
C GLN A 121 4.75 -2.49 -16.36
N VAL A 122 4.06 -2.65 -15.23
CA VAL A 122 3.25 -1.60 -14.60
C VAL A 122 3.75 -1.39 -13.17
N ILE A 123 4.14 -0.17 -12.86
CA ILE A 123 4.64 0.22 -11.54
C ILE A 123 3.58 1.10 -10.86
N VAL A 124 3.14 0.69 -9.67
CA VAL A 124 2.14 1.40 -8.89
C VAL A 124 2.60 1.69 -7.48
N LEU A 125 2.14 2.81 -6.93
CA LEU A 125 2.02 3.00 -5.50
C LEU A 125 0.60 2.61 -5.09
N GLU A 126 0.45 1.88 -4.00
CA GLU A 126 -0.86 1.46 -3.51
C GLU A 126 -0.91 1.36 -1.98
N PRO A 127 -2.11 1.44 -1.38
CA PRO A 127 -2.28 1.16 0.04
C PRO A 127 -1.85 -0.27 0.35
N LYS A 128 -1.16 -0.46 1.47
CA LYS A 128 -0.95 -1.83 1.96
C LYS A 128 -2.30 -2.41 2.37
N ALA A 129 -2.71 -3.50 1.73
CA ALA A 129 -3.78 -4.34 2.26
C ALA A 129 -3.28 -4.96 3.58
N ILE A 130 -3.86 -4.56 4.71
CA ILE A 130 -3.72 -5.32 5.96
C ILE A 130 -4.48 -6.61 5.70
N GLN A 131 -3.78 -7.71 5.45
CA GLN A 131 -4.43 -9.02 5.46
C GLN A 131 -4.96 -9.24 6.88
N SER A 132 -6.27 -9.16 7.05
CA SER A 132 -6.91 -9.72 8.23
C SER A 132 -6.63 -11.22 8.15
N GLU A 133 -5.78 -11.75 9.03
CA GLU A 133 -5.63 -13.19 9.15
C GLU A 133 -6.99 -13.76 9.57
N VAL A 134 -7.76 -14.24 8.60
CA VAL A 134 -8.88 -15.13 8.86
C VAL A 134 -8.27 -16.47 9.21
N SER A 135 -7.91 -16.64 10.48
CA SER A 135 -7.66 -17.95 11.04
C SER A 135 -8.98 -18.72 11.02
N THR A 136 -9.24 -19.45 9.94
CA THR A 136 -10.27 -20.49 9.97
C THR A 136 -9.86 -21.50 11.05
N PRO A 137 -10.66 -21.69 12.12
CA PRO A 137 -10.38 -22.74 13.07
C PRO A 137 -10.49 -24.08 12.33
N PHE A 138 -9.39 -24.81 12.30
CA PHE A 138 -9.32 -26.18 11.82
C PHE A 138 -10.24 -27.02 12.72
N ALA A 139 -11.45 -27.30 12.24
CA ALA A 139 -12.34 -28.24 12.93
C ALA A 139 -11.71 -29.64 12.83
N PRO A 140 -11.48 -30.35 13.95
CA PRO A 140 -10.99 -31.71 13.88
C PRO A 140 -12.06 -32.58 13.22
N ALA A 141 -11.67 -33.36 12.21
CA ALA A 141 -12.53 -34.35 11.60
C ALA A 141 -12.99 -35.35 12.67
N SER A 142 -14.28 -35.32 13.00
CA SER A 142 -14.92 -36.36 13.81
C SER A 142 -15.00 -37.63 12.98
N LEU A 143 -14.13 -38.60 13.28
CA LEU A 143 -14.30 -39.98 12.85
C LEU A 143 -15.28 -40.66 13.82
N THR A 144 -16.44 -41.07 13.31
CA THR A 144 -17.34 -42.03 13.95
C THR A 144 -18.06 -42.84 12.88
N PRO A 145 -18.49 -44.07 13.18
CA PRO A 145 -17.89 -45.13 14.00
C PRO A 145 -17.30 -46.28 13.16
#